data_AF-I9N4W6-F1
#
_entry.id   AF-I9N4W6-F1
#
_cell.length_a   1.000
_cell.length_b   1.000
_cell.length_c   1.000
_cell.angle_alpha   90.00
_cell.angle_beta   90.00
_cell.angle_gamma   90.00
#
_symmetry.space_group_name_H-M   'P 1'
#
loop_
_entity.id
_entity.type
_entity.pdbx_description
1 polymer ?
#
loop_
_entity_poly.entity_id
_entity_poly.type
_entity_poly.pdbx_seq_one_letter_code
_entity_poly.pdbx_strand_id
1 'polypeptide(L)'
;MDASDVAGIGHNMPPLADRLAIDHKALLDKVQSLADRANAAKAVADEKGLNGDDDILPLIEIGKDASKLVKEIGDTRLATTKPLRDDIETINGFFNVAGTRADRIKGAFAEKVGEYDREKRAREARDAAERARIAQEEAAAKLEEAQNAEHSVLGDVVMNEAAVLEEAAQKAAREAVKAGTSPTRTEAGTVSTSGRWTAEVIDSDKIPLEQLRPFIKLADFEKFCRAYAQANQDRKPLPGVRIFRDSKTSFR
;
A
#
# COMPACT_ATOMS: atom_id res chain seq x y z
N MET A 1 -14.12 -31.70 24.50
CA MET A 1 -15.46 -31.11 24.38
C MET A 1 -15.88 -31.32 22.94
N ASP A 2 -16.64 -32.38 22.72
CA ASP A 2 -17.21 -32.74 21.43
C ASP A 2 -18.17 -31.65 20.96
N ALA A 3 -17.75 -30.89 19.95
CA ALA A 3 -18.69 -30.21 19.08
C ALA A 3 -19.26 -31.27 18.15
N SER A 4 -20.33 -31.91 18.61
CA SER A 4 -21.20 -32.72 17.77
C SER A 4 -21.69 -31.84 16.63
N ASP A 5 -21.15 -32.10 15.44
CA ASP A 5 -21.71 -31.68 14.16
C ASP A 5 -23.17 -32.16 14.13
N VAL A 6 -24.08 -31.23 14.42
CA VAL A 6 -25.48 -31.39 14.01
C VAL A 6 -25.47 -31.20 12.50
N ALA A 7 -25.18 -32.28 11.77
CA ALA A 7 -25.40 -32.37 10.34
C ALA A 7 -26.90 -32.24 10.08
N GLY A 8 -27.35 -31.00 9.94
CA GLY A 8 -28.73 -30.67 9.58
C GLY A 8 -29.04 -31.09 8.15
N ILE A 9 -30.19 -31.74 7.98
CA ILE A 9 -30.80 -32.15 6.71
C ILE A 9 -30.91 -30.92 5.78
N GLY A 10 -29.91 -30.70 4.91
CA GLY A 10 -29.89 -29.53 4.01
C GLY A 10 -28.71 -29.49 3.02
N HIS A 11 -27.91 -30.55 2.91
CA HIS A 11 -26.64 -30.54 2.15
C HIS A 11 -26.73 -30.81 0.65
N ASN A 12 -27.90 -30.67 0.03
CA ASN A 12 -28.02 -30.70 -1.44
C ASN A 12 -28.66 -29.42 -1.98
N MET A 13 -28.30 -28.28 -1.41
CA MET A 13 -28.74 -27.04 -2.01
C MET A 13 -27.80 -26.66 -3.16
N PRO A 14 -28.34 -26.19 -4.30
CA PRO A 14 -27.54 -25.91 -5.48
C PRO A 14 -26.58 -24.73 -5.23
N PRO A 15 -25.55 -24.56 -6.09
CA PRO A 15 -24.66 -23.41 -6.06
C PRO A 15 -25.40 -22.08 -5.89
N LEU A 16 -24.79 -21.11 -5.21
CA LEU A 16 -25.43 -19.82 -4.91
C LEU A 16 -26.01 -19.15 -6.17
N ALA A 17 -25.32 -19.25 -7.30
CA ALA A 17 -25.79 -18.72 -8.58
C ALA A 17 -27.14 -19.34 -9.01
N ASP A 18 -27.28 -20.66 -8.89
CA ASP A 18 -28.50 -21.39 -9.26
C ASP A 18 -29.63 -21.11 -8.27
N ARG A 19 -29.31 -20.99 -6.98
CA ARG A 19 -30.28 -20.54 -5.98
C ARG A 19 -30.81 -19.15 -6.27
N LEU A 20 -29.94 -18.19 -6.58
CA LEU A 20 -30.36 -16.82 -6.89
C LEU A 20 -31.31 -16.78 -8.11
N ALA A 21 -31.09 -17.64 -9.10
CA ALA A 21 -31.98 -17.77 -10.24
C ALA A 21 -33.37 -18.33 -9.84
N ILE A 22 -33.41 -19.29 -8.90
CA ILE A 22 -34.66 -19.86 -8.37
C ILE A 22 -35.39 -18.83 -7.49
N ASP A 23 -34.69 -18.26 -6.51
CA ASP A 23 -35.24 -17.36 -5.48
C ASP A 23 -35.76 -16.05 -6.10
N HIS A 24 -35.15 -15.60 -7.20
CA HIS A 24 -35.52 -14.36 -7.89
C HIS A 24 -36.16 -14.61 -9.26
N LYS A 25 -36.71 -15.81 -9.51
CA LYS A 25 -37.37 -16.16 -10.78
C LYS A 25 -38.41 -15.14 -11.21
N ALA A 26 -39.28 -14.68 -10.31
CA ALA A 26 -40.30 -13.68 -10.62
C ALA A 26 -39.73 -12.35 -11.14
N LEU A 27 -38.55 -11.95 -10.64
CA LEU A 27 -37.86 -10.75 -11.10
C LEU A 27 -37.24 -10.97 -12.49
N LEU A 28 -36.68 -12.16 -12.73
CA LEU A 28 -36.17 -12.56 -14.05
C LEU A 28 -37.28 -12.63 -15.10
N ASP A 29 -38.46 -13.15 -14.74
CA ASP A 29 -39.63 -13.19 -15.62
C ASP A 29 -40.10 -11.77 -16.01
N LYS A 30 -40.06 -10.80 -15.08
CA LYS A 30 -40.32 -9.39 -15.39
C LYS A 30 -39.30 -8.80 -16.36
N VAL A 31 -38.01 -9.11 -16.19
CA VAL A 31 -36.94 -8.67 -17.10
C VAL A 31 -37.17 -9.25 -18.49
N GLN A 32 -37.49 -10.53 -18.58
CA GLN A 32 -37.75 -11.19 -19.87
C GLN A 32 -38.96 -10.56 -20.58
N SER A 33 -40.07 -10.35 -19.85
CA SER A 33 -41.26 -9.70 -20.41
C SER A 33 -40.98 -8.27 -20.90
N LEU A 34 -40.17 -7.50 -20.18
CA LEU A 34 -39.72 -6.18 -20.63
C LEU A 34 -38.84 -6.27 -21.88
N ALA A 35 -37.92 -7.23 -21.93
CA ALA A 35 -37.05 -7.46 -23.09
C ALA A 35 -37.87 -7.82 -24.34
N ASP A 36 -38.88 -8.68 -24.19
CA ASP A 36 -39.76 -9.07 -25.29
C ASP A 36 -40.54 -7.85 -25.82
N ARG A 37 -41.11 -7.01 -24.93
CA ARG A 37 -41.77 -5.75 -25.31
C ARG A 37 -40.81 -4.77 -26.00
N ALA A 38 -39.59 -4.63 -25.48
CA ALA A 38 -38.58 -3.75 -26.05
C ALA A 38 -38.14 -4.19 -27.44
N ASN A 39 -37.93 -5.50 -27.65
CA ASN A 39 -37.56 -6.06 -28.94
C ASN A 39 -38.69 -5.90 -29.97
N ALA A 40 -39.94 -6.13 -29.57
CA ALA A 40 -41.10 -5.90 -30.43
C ALA A 40 -41.22 -4.43 -30.84
N ALA A 41 -41.10 -3.50 -29.89
CA ALA A 41 -41.18 -2.07 -30.17
C ALA A 41 -40.02 -1.58 -31.05
N LYS A 42 -38.81 -2.09 -30.82
CA LYS A 42 -37.63 -1.81 -31.66
C LYS A 42 -37.83 -2.28 -33.09
N ALA A 43 -38.35 -3.49 -33.30
CA ALA A 43 -38.61 -4.00 -34.65
C ALA A 43 -39.58 -3.11 -35.44
N VAL A 44 -40.64 -2.63 -34.78
CA VAL A 44 -41.60 -1.69 -35.40
C VAL A 44 -40.94 -0.35 -35.73
N ALA A 45 -40.12 0.19 -34.81
CA ALA A 45 -39.39 1.45 -35.02
C ALA A 45 -38.36 1.34 -36.16
N ASP A 46 -37.65 0.20 -36.25
CA ASP A 46 -36.66 -0.05 -37.31
C ASP A 46 -37.33 -0.19 -38.69
N GLU A 47 -38.52 -0.80 -38.77
CA GLU A 47 -39.25 -1.02 -40.02
C GLU A 47 -39.95 0.25 -40.53
N LYS A 48 -40.62 1.00 -39.65
CA LYS A 48 -41.46 2.14 -40.03
C LYS A 48 -40.76 3.50 -39.91
N GLY A 49 -39.64 3.55 -39.19
CA GLY A 49 -39.07 4.81 -38.71
C GLY A 49 -39.90 5.42 -37.57
N LEU A 50 -39.35 6.44 -36.92
CA LEU A 50 -40.05 7.22 -35.89
C LEU A 50 -40.50 8.53 -36.54
N ASN A 51 -41.78 8.63 -36.89
CA ASN A 51 -42.30 9.71 -37.73
C ASN A 51 -43.23 10.67 -36.98
N GLY A 52 -43.56 10.39 -35.71
CA GLY A 52 -44.32 11.29 -34.86
C GLY A 52 -44.29 10.90 -33.38
N ASP A 53 -44.88 11.76 -32.54
CA ASP A 53 -44.91 11.57 -31.09
C ASP A 53 -45.61 10.27 -30.69
N ASP A 54 -46.63 9.85 -31.44
CA ASP A 54 -47.37 8.60 -31.21
C ASP A 54 -46.47 7.35 -31.38
N ASP A 55 -45.45 7.41 -32.23
CA ASP A 55 -44.48 6.31 -32.40
C ASP A 55 -43.48 6.22 -31.24
N ILE A 56 -43.27 7.32 -30.52
CA ILE A 56 -42.30 7.46 -29.43
C ILE A 56 -42.94 7.11 -28.08
N LEU A 57 -44.25 7.31 -27.91
CA LEU A 57 -44.97 7.03 -26.65
C LEU A 57 -44.72 5.61 -26.11
N PRO A 58 -44.84 4.52 -26.90
CA PRO A 58 -44.58 3.16 -26.42
C PRO A 58 -43.11 2.96 -25.98
N LEU A 59 -42.16 3.61 -26.67
CA LEU A 59 -40.73 3.55 -26.32
C LEU A 59 -40.45 4.28 -25.00
N ILE A 60 -41.11 5.41 -24.75
CA ILE A 60 -41.02 6.13 -23.47
C ILE A 60 -41.59 5.29 -22.33
N GLU A 61 -42.72 4.62 -22.53
CA GLU A 61 -43.32 3.74 -21.51
C GLU A 61 -42.40 2.57 -21.17
N ILE A 62 -41.83 1.91 -22.17
CA ILE A 62 -40.81 0.85 -21.98
C ILE A 62 -39.60 1.41 -21.22
N GLY A 63 -39.13 2.61 -21.56
CA GLY A 63 -38.03 3.28 -20.86
C GLY A 63 -38.34 3.58 -19.38
N LYS A 64 -39.58 3.98 -19.07
CA LYS A 64 -40.04 4.21 -17.69
C LYS A 64 -40.16 2.90 -16.90
N ASP A 65 -40.72 1.87 -17.51
CA ASP A 65 -40.81 0.54 -16.90
C ASP A 65 -39.43 -0.05 -16.65
N ALA A 66 -38.50 0.10 -17.60
CA ALA A 66 -37.11 -0.30 -17.44
C ALA A 66 -36.47 0.42 -16.24
N SER A 67 -36.69 1.74 -16.12
CA SER A 67 -36.16 2.53 -15.00
C SER A 67 -36.71 2.07 -13.65
N LYS A 68 -38.02 1.75 -13.57
CA LYS A 68 -38.64 1.18 -12.36
C LYS A 68 -38.07 -0.20 -12.04
N LEU A 69 -37.92 -1.07 -13.02
CA LEU A 69 -37.40 -2.43 -12.83
C LEU A 69 -35.93 -2.41 -12.40
N VAL A 70 -35.11 -1.52 -12.97
CA VAL A 70 -33.71 -1.30 -12.53
C VAL A 70 -33.67 -0.89 -11.05
N LYS A 71 -34.59 -0.02 -10.61
CA LYS A 71 -34.70 0.35 -9.20
C LYS A 71 -35.10 -0.84 -8.34
N GLU A 72 -36.14 -1.60 -8.73
CA GLU A 72 -36.58 -2.80 -8.02
C GLU A 72 -35.44 -3.82 -7.87
N ILE A 73 -34.70 -4.11 -8.95
CA ILE A 73 -33.52 -4.98 -8.91
C ILE A 73 -32.46 -4.44 -7.95
N GLY A 74 -32.21 -3.13 -7.97
CA GLY A 74 -31.27 -2.47 -7.06
C GLY A 74 -31.67 -2.63 -5.60
N ASP A 75 -32.95 -2.44 -5.28
CA ASP A 75 -33.51 -2.55 -3.94
C ASP A 75 -33.50 -4.02 -3.46
N THR A 76 -33.88 -4.99 -4.30
CA THR A 76 -33.80 -6.41 -3.99
C THR A 76 -32.36 -6.84 -3.74
N ARG A 77 -31.42 -6.45 -4.61
CA ARG A 77 -29.99 -6.73 -4.40
C ARG A 77 -29.50 -6.15 -3.07
N LEU A 78 -29.88 -4.92 -2.74
CA LEU A 78 -29.51 -4.31 -1.48
C LEU A 78 -30.10 -5.07 -0.29
N ALA A 79 -31.38 -5.44 -0.35
CA ALA A 79 -32.02 -6.22 0.70
C ALA A 79 -31.35 -7.60 0.91
N THR A 80 -30.97 -8.29 -0.16
CA THR A 80 -30.26 -9.57 -0.07
C THR A 80 -28.82 -9.42 0.45
N THR A 81 -28.11 -8.38 0.03
CA THR A 81 -26.68 -8.21 0.38
C THR A 81 -26.43 -7.46 1.68
N LYS A 82 -27.38 -6.65 2.15
CA LYS A 82 -27.20 -5.82 3.35
C LYS A 82 -26.94 -6.66 4.61
N PRO A 83 -27.74 -7.70 4.96
CA PRO A 83 -27.46 -8.52 6.14
C PRO A 83 -26.06 -9.15 6.10
N LEU A 84 -25.65 -9.66 4.94
CA LEU A 84 -24.31 -10.22 4.75
C LEU A 84 -23.20 -9.18 4.93
N ARG A 85 -23.44 -7.94 4.49
CA ARG A 85 -22.50 -6.83 4.69
C ARG A 85 -22.41 -6.42 6.16
N ASP A 86 -23.56 -6.33 6.84
CA ASP A 86 -23.64 -5.99 8.26
C ASP A 86 -22.94 -7.07 9.11
N ASP A 87 -23.10 -8.35 8.75
CA ASP A 87 -22.39 -9.48 9.36
C ASP A 87 -20.87 -9.38 9.13
N ILE A 88 -20.45 -9.14 7.88
CA ILE A 88 -19.03 -8.94 7.54
C ILE A 88 -18.44 -7.76 8.31
N GLU A 89 -19.15 -6.64 8.40
CA GLU A 89 -18.71 -5.46 9.17
C GLU A 89 -18.56 -5.79 10.65
N THR A 90 -19.52 -6.51 11.22
CA THR A 90 -19.48 -6.97 12.62
C THR A 90 -18.29 -7.89 12.88
N ILE A 91 -18.07 -8.88 12.01
CA ILE A 91 -16.95 -9.83 12.09
C ILE A 91 -15.63 -9.07 11.97
N ASN A 92 -15.50 -8.18 10.98
CA ASN A 92 -14.31 -7.37 10.80
C ASN A 92 -14.06 -6.47 12.01
N GLY A 93 -15.10 -5.85 12.57
CA GLY A 93 -15.01 -5.04 13.79
C GLY A 93 -14.44 -5.86 14.96
N PHE A 94 -14.98 -7.06 15.20
CA PHE A 94 -14.48 -7.96 16.24
C PHE A 94 -12.99 -8.30 16.07
N PHE A 95 -12.58 -8.74 14.87
CA PHE A 95 -11.19 -9.09 14.61
C PHE A 95 -10.26 -7.88 14.59
N ASN A 96 -10.72 -6.71 14.15
CA ASN A 96 -9.95 -5.47 14.20
C ASN A 96 -9.63 -5.05 15.63
N VAL A 97 -10.56 -5.24 16.58
CA VAL A 97 -10.29 -4.96 18.01
C VAL A 97 -9.19 -5.87 18.54
N ALA A 98 -9.28 -7.17 18.26
CA ALA A 98 -8.27 -8.16 18.65
C ALA A 98 -6.90 -7.88 17.99
N GLY A 99 -6.90 -7.62 16.68
CA GLY A 99 -5.72 -7.29 15.89
C GLY A 99 -5.05 -6.02 16.37
N THR A 100 -5.81 -4.95 16.61
CA THR A 100 -5.29 -3.67 17.14
C THR A 100 -4.62 -3.89 18.51
N ARG A 101 -5.19 -4.72 19.38
CA ARG A 101 -4.57 -5.03 20.69
C ARG A 101 -3.26 -5.79 20.51
N ALA A 102 -3.21 -6.78 19.62
CA ALA A 102 -1.99 -7.52 19.32
C ALA A 102 -0.91 -6.61 18.70
N ASP A 103 -1.29 -5.71 17.79
CA ASP A 103 -0.38 -4.74 17.18
C ASP A 103 0.17 -3.73 18.18
N ARG A 104 -0.65 -3.27 19.14
CA ARG A 104 -0.17 -2.41 20.24
C ARG A 104 0.86 -3.14 21.12
N ILE A 105 0.61 -4.40 21.46
CA ILE A 105 1.55 -5.23 22.24
C ILE A 105 2.86 -5.38 21.45
N LYS A 106 2.77 -5.76 20.18
CA LYS A 106 3.92 -5.87 19.27
C LYS A 106 4.69 -4.56 19.19
N GLY A 107 4.01 -3.43 19.00
CA GLY A 107 4.62 -2.11 18.92
C GLY A 107 5.37 -1.72 20.20
N ALA A 108 4.74 -1.91 21.37
CA ALA A 108 5.36 -1.62 22.66
C ALA A 108 6.64 -2.45 22.92
N PHE A 109 6.61 -3.75 22.59
CA PHE A 109 7.79 -4.60 22.73
C PHE A 109 8.86 -4.27 21.67
N ALA A 110 8.47 -3.98 20.42
CA ALA A 110 9.39 -3.58 19.37
C ALA A 110 10.11 -2.27 19.72
N GLU A 111 9.42 -1.31 20.34
CA GLU A 111 10.02 -0.07 20.83
C GLU A 111 11.07 -0.34 21.90
N LYS A 112 10.74 -1.13 22.93
CA LYS A 112 11.68 -1.48 24.02
C LYS A 112 12.89 -2.26 23.54
N VAL A 113 12.68 -3.24 22.66
CA VAL A 113 13.76 -4.00 22.03
C VAL A 113 14.61 -3.08 21.14
N GLY A 114 13.98 -2.15 20.42
CA GLY A 114 14.69 -1.16 19.59
C GLY A 114 15.51 -0.16 20.40
N GLU A 115 15.01 0.29 21.56
CA GLU A 115 15.77 1.12 22.52
C GLU A 115 17.02 0.39 23.00
N TYR A 116 16.86 -0.85 23.46
CA TYR A 116 17.98 -1.69 23.91
C TYR A 116 19.00 -1.95 22.81
N ASP A 117 18.55 -2.28 21.60
CA ASP A 117 19.41 -2.55 20.45
C ASP A 117 20.20 -1.31 20.02
N ARG A 118 19.57 -0.11 20.05
CA ARG A 118 20.28 1.16 19.84
C ARG A 118 21.32 1.43 20.91
N GLU A 119 20.98 1.24 22.18
CA GLU A 119 21.90 1.46 23.29
C GLU A 119 23.08 0.48 23.24
N LYS A 120 22.82 -0.79 22.97
CA LYS A 120 23.83 -1.83 22.81
C LYS A 120 24.79 -1.51 21.68
N ARG A 121 24.28 -1.15 20.49
CA ARG A 121 25.12 -0.74 19.36
C ARG A 121 25.93 0.52 19.67
N ALA A 122 25.34 1.50 20.36
CA ALA A 122 26.05 2.70 20.79
C ALA A 122 27.16 2.37 21.80
N ARG A 123 26.94 1.43 22.71
CA ARG A 123 27.94 0.95 23.67
C ARG A 123 29.07 0.22 22.96
N GLU A 124 28.75 -0.75 22.10
CA GLU A 124 29.73 -1.48 21.29
C GLU A 124 30.58 -0.53 20.41
N ALA A 125 29.96 0.49 19.82
CA ALA A 125 30.66 1.51 19.05
C ALA A 125 31.59 2.36 19.94
N ARG A 126 31.17 2.75 21.15
CA ARG A 126 32.03 3.48 22.11
C ARG A 126 33.21 2.64 22.58
N ASP A 127 32.96 1.41 23.00
CA ASP A 127 33.99 0.50 23.50
C ASP A 127 35.00 0.14 22.38
N ALA A 128 34.54 0.03 21.14
CA ALA A 128 35.42 -0.18 19.99
C ALA A 128 36.21 1.08 19.61
N ALA A 129 35.60 2.27 19.70
CA ALA A 129 36.28 3.54 19.47
C ALA A 129 37.36 3.81 20.54
N GLU A 130 37.09 3.51 21.81
CA GLU A 130 38.08 3.65 22.88
C GLU A 130 39.24 2.67 22.71
N ARG A 131 38.97 1.39 22.40
CA ARG A 131 40.02 0.42 22.06
C ARG A 131 40.86 0.85 20.85
N ALA A 132 40.23 1.42 19.82
CA ALA A 132 40.95 1.95 18.67
C ALA A 132 41.81 3.17 19.05
N ARG A 133 41.34 4.05 19.93
CA ARG A 133 42.10 5.20 20.40
C ARG A 133 43.34 4.78 21.20
N ILE A 134 43.18 3.87 22.16
CA ILE A 134 44.29 3.34 22.96
C ILE A 134 45.33 2.66 22.06
N ALA A 135 44.88 1.82 21.12
CA ALA A 135 45.80 1.16 20.18
C ALA A 135 46.54 2.15 19.26
N GLN A 136 45.89 3.25 18.86
CA GLN A 136 46.54 4.32 18.08
C GLN A 136 47.55 5.11 18.92
N GLU A 137 47.21 5.44 20.17
CA GLU A 137 48.12 6.13 21.10
C GLU A 137 49.37 5.27 21.40
N GLU A 138 49.19 3.97 21.65
CA GLU A 138 50.29 3.02 21.87
C GLU A 138 51.16 2.83 20.62
N ALA A 139 50.56 2.70 19.44
CA ALA A 139 51.30 2.62 18.19
C ALA A 139 52.08 3.91 17.89
N ALA A 140 51.47 5.08 18.14
CA ALA A 140 52.13 6.37 17.94
C ALA A 140 53.31 6.57 18.91
N ALA A 141 53.14 6.24 20.19
CA ALA A 141 54.20 6.33 21.18
C ALA A 141 55.38 5.41 20.85
N LYS A 142 55.10 4.19 20.37
CA LYS A 142 56.14 3.23 19.96
C LYS A 142 56.84 3.61 18.66
N LEU A 143 56.12 4.22 17.72
CA LEU A 143 56.71 4.78 16.50
C LEU A 143 57.67 5.95 16.84
N GLU A 144 57.29 6.82 17.76
CA GLU A 144 58.13 7.93 18.23
C GLU A 144 59.37 7.40 18.97
N GLU A 145 59.24 6.36 19.80
CA GLU A 145 60.36 5.67 20.43
C GLU A 145 61.30 5.05 19.38
N ALA A 146 60.75 4.44 18.33
CA ALA A 146 61.52 3.86 17.23
C ALA A 146 62.30 4.91 16.45
N GLN A 147 61.66 6.03 16.11
CA GLN A 147 62.29 7.16 15.42
C GLN A 147 63.44 7.78 16.23
N ASN A 148 63.28 7.86 17.55
CA ASN A 148 64.32 8.36 18.44
C ASN A 148 65.47 7.33 18.67
N ALA A 149 65.24 6.04 18.38
CA ALA A 149 66.20 4.95 18.57
C ALA A 149 67.00 4.57 17.31
N GLU A 150 66.81 5.27 16.19
CA GLU A 150 67.42 5.02 14.86
C GLU A 150 68.97 4.95 14.83
N HIS A 151 69.66 5.24 15.94
CA HIS A 151 71.12 5.17 16.06
C HIS A 151 71.66 4.01 16.92
N SER A 152 70.86 2.99 17.25
CA SER A 152 71.32 1.82 18.01
C SER A 152 70.94 0.48 17.37
N VAL A 153 71.67 -0.59 17.70
CA VAL A 153 71.37 -1.98 17.27
C VAL A 153 70.00 -2.46 17.80
N LEU A 154 69.43 -1.78 18.80
CA LEU A 154 68.06 -2.01 19.27
C LEU A 154 66.99 -1.42 18.33
N GLY A 155 67.35 -0.52 17.41
CA GLY A 155 66.43 0.15 16.49
C GLY A 155 65.66 -0.82 15.58
N ASP A 156 66.30 -1.87 15.07
CA ASP A 156 65.63 -2.87 14.21
C ASP A 156 64.58 -3.70 14.96
N VAL A 157 64.78 -3.93 16.26
CA VAL A 157 63.81 -4.64 17.12
C VAL A 157 62.62 -3.73 17.41
N VAL A 158 62.88 -2.46 17.76
CA VAL A 158 61.84 -1.48 18.07
C VAL A 158 61.02 -1.11 16.82
N MET A 159 61.63 -1.06 15.64
CA MET A 159 60.93 -0.84 14.36
C MET A 159 59.98 -2.01 14.00
N ASN A 160 60.39 -3.26 14.26
CA ASN A 160 59.51 -4.42 14.06
C ASN A 160 58.34 -4.43 15.06
N GLU A 161 58.58 -4.06 16.32
CA GLU A 161 57.51 -3.91 17.32
C GLU A 161 56.52 -2.80 16.94
N ALA A 162 57.01 -1.66 16.44
CA ALA A 162 56.18 -0.56 15.97
C ALA A 162 55.29 -0.99 14.78
N ALA A 163 55.83 -1.74 13.82
CA ALA A 163 55.05 -2.25 12.68
C ALA A 163 53.93 -3.21 13.09
N VAL A 164 54.18 -4.10 14.07
CA VAL A 164 53.15 -5.02 14.60
C VAL A 164 52.04 -4.25 15.33
N LEU A 165 52.40 -3.21 16.08
CA LEU A 165 51.43 -2.36 16.78
C LEU A 165 50.62 -1.49 15.82
N GLU A 166 51.22 -1.00 14.73
CA GLU A 166 50.51 -0.28 13.68
C GLU A 166 49.47 -1.17 12.99
N GLU A 167 49.83 -2.42 12.65
CA GLU A 167 48.88 -3.38 12.06
C GLU A 167 47.73 -3.69 13.04
N ALA A 168 48.03 -3.85 14.33
CA ALA A 168 47.03 -4.03 15.37
C ALA A 168 46.10 -2.82 15.50
N ALA A 169 46.62 -1.59 15.42
CA ALA A 169 45.85 -0.35 15.45
C ALA A 169 44.94 -0.20 14.23
N GLN A 170 45.44 -0.53 13.03
CA GLN A 170 44.63 -0.53 11.81
C GLN A 170 43.51 -1.58 11.87
N LYS A 171 43.78 -2.76 12.43
CA LYS A 171 42.76 -3.79 12.64
C LYS A 171 41.69 -3.32 13.63
N ALA A 172 42.08 -2.72 14.75
CA ALA A 172 41.17 -2.16 15.74
C ALA A 172 40.29 -1.03 15.14
N ALA A 173 40.87 -0.16 14.30
CA ALA A 173 40.13 0.89 13.61
C ALA A 173 39.07 0.32 12.65
N ARG A 174 39.40 -0.73 11.90
CA ARG A 174 38.43 -1.41 11.01
C ARG A 174 37.31 -2.12 11.79
N GLU A 175 37.64 -2.70 12.94
CA GLU A 175 36.65 -3.30 13.83
C GLU A 175 35.71 -2.25 14.44
N ALA A 176 36.22 -1.06 14.78
CA ALA A 176 35.42 0.04 15.29
C ALA A 176 34.38 0.56 14.28
N VAL A 177 34.73 0.66 13.00
CA VAL A 177 33.80 1.09 11.94
C VAL A 177 32.65 0.09 11.73
N LYS A 178 32.90 -1.21 11.95
CA LYS A 178 31.90 -2.28 11.81
C LYS A 178 31.11 -2.55 13.09
N ALA A 179 31.58 -2.05 14.23
CA ALA A 179 30.91 -2.22 15.50
C ALA A 179 29.56 -1.49 15.48
N GLY A 180 28.50 -2.17 15.93
CA GLY A 180 27.16 -1.60 15.99
C GLY A 180 26.37 -1.58 14.67
N THR A 181 26.91 -2.05 13.53
CA THR A 181 26.14 -2.11 12.27
C THR A 181 25.49 -3.48 12.00
N SER A 182 25.85 -4.51 12.79
CA SER A 182 25.33 -5.86 12.60
C SER A 182 23.97 -6.05 13.29
N PRO A 183 23.08 -6.93 12.75
CA PRO A 183 21.87 -7.32 13.44
C PRO A 183 22.17 -7.99 14.78
N THR A 184 21.39 -7.67 15.81
CA THR A 184 21.53 -8.32 17.11
C THR A 184 20.83 -9.68 17.06
N ARG A 185 21.60 -10.76 17.16
CA ARG A 185 21.09 -12.14 17.21
C ARG A 185 20.89 -12.58 18.66
N THR A 186 19.73 -13.18 18.95
CA THR A 186 19.37 -13.79 20.23
C THR A 186 18.84 -15.21 19.98
N GLU A 187 18.69 -16.01 21.03
CA GLU A 187 18.13 -17.38 20.91
C GLU A 187 16.69 -17.37 20.38
N ALA A 188 15.93 -16.31 20.68
CA ALA A 188 14.55 -16.14 20.23
C ALA A 188 14.42 -15.57 18.81
N GLY A 189 15.50 -15.04 18.21
CA GLY A 189 15.45 -14.49 16.86
C GLY A 189 16.50 -13.42 16.57
N THR A 190 16.33 -12.69 15.45
CA THR A 190 17.23 -11.60 15.05
C THR A 190 16.49 -10.28 15.03
N VAL A 191 17.05 -9.27 15.69
CA VAL A 191 16.57 -7.88 15.64
C VAL A 191 17.35 -7.13 14.56
N SER A 192 16.63 -6.65 13.54
CA SER A 192 17.18 -5.79 12.50
C SER A 192 16.41 -4.48 12.44
N THR A 193 17.12 -3.38 12.26
CA THR A 193 16.53 -2.05 12.10
C THR A 193 16.68 -1.65 10.64
N SER A 194 15.56 -1.32 9.97
CA SER A 194 15.58 -0.71 8.64
C SER A 194 15.04 0.72 8.76
N GLY A 195 15.80 1.69 8.24
CA GLY A 195 15.34 3.07 8.14
C GLY A 195 14.61 3.27 6.81
N ARG A 196 13.44 3.92 6.84
CA ARG A 196 12.77 4.41 5.63
C ARG A 196 13.16 5.86 5.42
N TRP A 197 13.59 6.20 4.21
CA TRP A 197 13.75 7.60 3.81
C TRP A 197 12.37 8.24 3.68
N THR A 198 12.14 9.30 4.45
CA THR A 198 10.92 10.12 4.41
C THR A 198 11.29 11.54 3.99
N ALA A 199 10.31 12.29 3.48
CA ALA A 199 10.46 13.68 3.09
C ALA A 199 9.24 14.48 3.56
N GLU A 200 9.46 15.71 4.00
CA GLU A 200 8.42 16.65 4.39
C GLU A 200 8.45 17.85 3.44
N VAL A 201 7.27 18.31 2.99
CA VAL A 201 7.16 19.49 2.14
C VAL A 201 7.16 20.72 3.03
N ILE A 202 8.27 21.47 3.01
CA ILE A 202 8.41 22.72 3.77
C ILE A 202 7.76 23.89 3.02
N ASP A 203 7.92 23.92 1.69
CA ASP A 203 7.48 25.01 0.82
C ASP A 203 7.10 24.43 -0.55
N SER A 204 5.83 24.56 -0.95
CA SER A 204 5.33 23.99 -2.20
C SER A 204 5.88 24.68 -3.44
N ASP A 205 6.19 25.97 -3.33
CA ASP A 205 6.52 26.81 -4.49
C ASP A 205 7.97 26.60 -4.94
N LYS A 206 8.81 26.08 -4.04
CA LYS A 206 10.21 25.76 -4.31
C LYS A 206 10.43 24.34 -4.83
N ILE A 207 9.38 23.54 -4.98
CA ILE A 207 9.51 22.16 -5.47
C ILE A 207 9.79 22.17 -6.97
N PRO A 208 10.94 21.63 -7.44
CA PRO A 208 11.24 21.55 -8.86
C PRO A 208 10.41 20.41 -9.50
N LEU A 209 9.22 20.75 -10.00
CA LEU A 209 8.29 19.77 -10.61
C LEU A 209 8.90 19.00 -11.79
N GLU A 210 9.84 19.61 -12.52
CA GLU A 210 10.56 18.95 -13.63
C GLU A 210 11.40 17.76 -13.16
N GLN A 211 11.97 17.81 -11.96
CA GLN A 211 12.73 16.68 -11.39
C GLN A 211 11.82 15.57 -10.87
N LEU A 212 10.57 15.92 -10.50
CA LEU A 212 9.57 14.96 -10.04
C LEU A 212 8.82 14.28 -11.20
N ARG A 213 8.85 14.85 -12.41
CA ARG A 213 8.15 14.30 -13.59
C ARG A 213 8.39 12.80 -13.83
N PRO A 214 9.61 12.25 -13.74
CA PRO A 214 9.84 10.82 -13.95
C PRO A 214 9.17 9.91 -12.90
N PHE A 215 8.87 10.45 -11.72
CA PHE A 215 8.28 9.70 -10.61
C PHE A 215 6.75 9.82 -10.56
N ILE A 216 6.16 10.76 -11.31
CA ILE A 216 4.71 10.94 -11.40
C ILE A 216 4.15 9.93 -12.41
N LYS A 217 3.17 9.13 -11.97
CA LYS A 217 2.48 8.18 -12.85
C LYS A 217 1.54 8.92 -13.79
N LEU A 218 1.36 8.38 -15.00
CA LEU A 218 0.46 8.95 -16.01
C LEU A 218 -0.98 9.12 -15.49
N ALA A 219 -1.46 8.16 -14.68
CA ALA A 219 -2.79 8.22 -14.07
C ALA A 219 -2.97 9.43 -13.14
N ASP A 220 -1.92 9.87 -12.45
CA ASP A 220 -1.99 11.05 -11.59
C ASP A 220 -1.95 12.34 -12.45
N PHE A 221 -1.20 12.31 -13.56
CA PHE A 221 -1.22 13.39 -14.54
C PHE A 221 -2.61 13.61 -15.15
N GLU A 222 -3.30 12.53 -15.51
CA GLU A 222 -4.69 12.59 -15.99
C GLU A 222 -5.65 13.20 -14.97
N LYS A 223 -5.48 12.92 -13.67
CA LYS A 223 -6.32 13.53 -12.62
C LYS A 223 -6.16 15.05 -12.62
N PHE A 224 -4.94 15.56 -12.75
CA PHE A 224 -4.70 17.00 -12.84
C PHE A 224 -5.30 17.59 -14.12
N CYS A 225 -5.18 16.91 -15.26
CA CYS A 225 -5.80 17.34 -16.52
C CYS A 225 -7.33 17.40 -16.43
N ARG A 226 -7.98 16.39 -15.83
CA ARG A 226 -9.44 16.39 -15.63
C ARG A 226 -9.89 17.48 -14.67
N ALA A 227 -9.18 17.69 -13.57
CA ALA A 227 -9.45 18.79 -12.64
C ALA A 227 -9.34 20.16 -13.33
N TYR A 228 -8.31 20.34 -14.17
CA TYR A 228 -8.13 21.54 -14.97
C TYR A 228 -9.29 21.73 -15.97
N ALA A 229 -9.69 20.66 -16.67
CA ALA A 229 -10.79 20.68 -17.63
C ALA A 229 -12.14 21.00 -16.97
N GLN A 230 -12.38 20.52 -15.75
CA GLN A 230 -13.60 20.84 -14.99
C GLN A 230 -13.63 22.31 -14.54
N ALA A 231 -12.49 22.84 -14.10
CA ALA A 231 -12.39 24.23 -13.63
C ALA A 231 -12.47 25.25 -14.77
N ASN A 232 -11.87 24.95 -15.93
CA ASN A 232 -11.73 25.90 -17.03
C ASN A 232 -12.68 25.63 -18.20
N GLN A 233 -13.23 24.42 -18.33
CA GLN A 233 -14.14 24.01 -19.41
C GLN A 233 -13.54 24.41 -20.78
N ASP A 234 -14.32 25.04 -21.65
CA ASP A 234 -13.86 25.53 -22.97
C ASP A 234 -13.19 26.92 -22.91
N ARG A 235 -12.95 27.49 -21.73
CA ARG A 235 -12.46 28.88 -21.60
C ARG A 235 -10.95 29.02 -21.71
N LYS A 236 -10.18 28.00 -21.31
CA LYS A 236 -8.71 28.01 -21.39
C LYS A 236 -8.20 26.68 -21.93
N PRO A 237 -7.57 26.67 -23.12
CA PRO A 237 -6.99 25.44 -23.65
C PRO A 237 -5.75 25.06 -22.85
N LEU A 238 -5.60 23.76 -22.55
CA LEU A 238 -4.39 23.19 -21.97
C LEU A 238 -3.57 22.56 -23.11
N PRO A 239 -2.35 23.05 -23.40
CA PRO A 239 -1.51 22.47 -24.44
C PRO A 239 -1.32 20.96 -24.24
N GLY A 240 -1.53 20.19 -25.30
CA GLY A 240 -1.40 18.71 -25.29
C GLY A 240 -2.62 17.94 -24.78
N VAL A 241 -3.70 18.60 -24.36
CA VAL A 241 -4.93 17.93 -23.88
C VAL A 241 -6.15 18.46 -24.62
N ARG A 242 -6.99 17.54 -25.13
CA ARG A 242 -8.28 17.87 -25.77
C ARG A 242 -9.41 17.83 -24.75
N ILE A 243 -10.07 18.97 -24.54
CA ILE A 243 -11.25 19.11 -23.67
C ILE A 243 -12.49 19.08 -24.57
N PHE A 244 -13.52 18.29 -24.20
CA PHE A 244 -14.78 18.18 -24.93
C PHE A 244 -15.94 17.86 -23.98
N ARG A 245 -17.17 18.21 -24.38
CA ARG A 245 -18.40 17.91 -23.63
C ARG A 245 -19.08 16.66 -24.18
N ASP A 246 -19.36 15.70 -23.31
CA ASP A 246 -20.18 14.53 -23.62
C ASP A 246 -21.66 14.81 -23.27
N SER A 247 -22.59 14.37 -24.12
CA SER A 247 -24.04 14.55 -23.94
C SER A 247 -24.76 13.21 -23.89
N LYS A 248 -25.49 12.96 -22.79
CA LYS A 248 -26.25 11.74 -22.56
C LYS A 248 -27.74 12.05 -22.39
N THR A 249 -28.61 11.37 -23.13
CA THR A 249 -30.07 11.43 -22.97
C THR A 249 -30.51 10.55 -21.81
N SER A 250 -31.43 11.03 -20.96
CA SER A 250 -31.99 10.27 -19.83
C SER A 250 -33.52 10.31 -19.84
N PHE A 251 -34.16 9.17 -19.59
CA PHE A 251 -35.60 9.08 -19.37
C PHE A 251 -35.92 9.43 -17.92
N ARG A 252 -36.98 10.21 -17.68
CA ARG A 252 -37.46 10.61 -16.35
C ARG A 252 -38.90 10.18 -16.11
#